data_AF-A0A7S8IEJ7-F1
#
_entry.id   AF-A0A7S8IEJ7-F1
#
_cell.length_a   1.000
_cell.length_b   1.000
_cell.length_c   1.000
_cell.angle_alpha   90.00
_cell.angle_beta   90.00
_cell.angle_gamma   90.00
#
_symmetry.space_group_name_H-M   'P 1'
#
loop_
_entity.id
_entity.type
_entity.pdbx_description
1 polymer ?
#
loop_
_entity_poly.entity_id
_entity_poly.type
_entity_poly.pdbx_seq_one_letter_code
_entity_poly.pdbx_strand_id
1 'polypeptide(L)'
;MTNVQPSTERDLLASVRAAWAIHAYIEVLDAVTELACLYIEQGLTQEGADVLAFVLRQQGLPDDLHKRAVTAYEDLEASICPRVLLDAQDFASKATLWDIVEYVLAGEPGG
;
A
#
# COMPACT_ATOMS: atom_id res chain seq x y z
N MET A 1 -24.83 -10.55 -4.16
CA MET A 1 -23.68 -10.18 -5.01
C MET A 1 -23.39 -8.72 -4.70
N THR A 2 -22.51 -8.46 -3.74
CA THR A 2 -22.07 -7.11 -3.39
C THR A 2 -21.29 -6.59 -4.59
N ASN A 3 -21.86 -5.60 -5.27
CA ASN A 3 -21.23 -4.87 -6.36
C ASN A 3 -20.11 -4.02 -5.74
N VAL A 4 -18.92 -4.59 -5.58
CA VAL A 4 -17.72 -3.84 -5.19
C VAL A 4 -17.36 -3.03 -6.44
N GLN A 5 -17.77 -1.77 -6.46
CA GLN A 5 -17.25 -0.81 -7.43
C GLN A 5 -15.73 -0.81 -7.28
N PRO A 6 -14.94 -0.87 -8.38
CA PRO A 6 -13.50 -0.72 -8.26
C PRO A 6 -13.23 0.66 -7.64
N SER A 7 -12.64 0.67 -6.44
CA SER A 7 -12.25 1.89 -5.74
C SER A 7 -11.28 2.65 -6.64
N THR A 8 -11.61 3.89 -7.01
CA THR A 8 -10.68 4.69 -7.80
C THR A 8 -9.52 5.14 -6.92
N GLU A 9 -8.37 5.44 -7.52
CA GLU A 9 -7.20 5.97 -6.80
C GLU A 9 -7.58 7.13 -5.86
N ARG A 10 -8.40 8.05 -6.37
CA ARG A 10 -8.91 9.20 -5.62
C ARG A 10 -9.73 8.79 -4.40
N ASP A 11 -10.54 7.74 -4.50
CA ASP A 11 -11.36 7.26 -3.38
C ASP A 11 -10.51 6.59 -2.31
N LEU A 12 -9.45 5.88 -2.72
CA LEU A 12 -8.47 5.27 -1.81
C LEU A 12 -7.67 6.34 -1.07
N LEU A 13 -7.19 7.36 -1.78
CA LEU A 13 -6.46 8.48 -1.17
C LEU A 13 -7.35 9.27 -0.20
N ALA A 14 -8.62 9.49 -0.54
CA ALA A 14 -9.59 10.07 0.39
C ALA A 14 -9.78 9.20 1.64
N SER A 15 -9.80 7.87 1.48
CA SER A 15 -9.90 6.91 2.59
C SER A 15 -8.66 6.96 3.49
N VAL A 16 -7.45 7.02 2.92
CA VAL A 16 -6.20 7.23 3.65
C VAL A 16 -6.25 8.51 4.46
N ARG A 17 -6.65 9.65 3.85
CA ARG A 17 -6.77 10.95 4.54
C ARG A 17 -7.75 10.87 5.70
N ALA A 18 -8.92 10.26 5.49
CA ALA A 18 -9.96 10.16 6.51
C ALA A 18 -9.50 9.28 7.68
N ALA A 19 -8.99 8.09 7.41
CA ALA A 19 -8.50 7.15 8.42
C ALA A 19 -7.32 7.73 9.21
N TRP A 20 -6.39 8.42 8.52
CA TRP A 20 -5.25 9.07 9.16
C TRP A 20 -5.69 10.19 10.12
N ALA A 21 -6.68 11.01 9.72
CA ALA A 21 -7.19 12.12 10.52
C ALA A 21 -7.85 11.67 11.85
N ILE A 22 -8.36 10.44 11.91
CA ILE A 22 -8.96 9.85 13.12
C ILE A 22 -8.04 8.83 13.82
N HIS A 23 -6.78 8.72 13.40
CA HIS A 23 -5.79 7.77 13.93
C HIS A 23 -6.25 6.30 13.86
N ALA A 24 -6.99 5.96 12.81
CA ALA A 24 -7.50 4.62 12.56
C ALA A 24 -6.44 3.80 11.81
N TYR A 25 -5.45 3.31 12.56
CA TYR A 25 -4.20 2.73 12.02
C TYR A 25 -4.42 1.55 11.07
N ILE A 26 -5.36 0.66 11.40
CA ILE A 26 -5.63 -0.53 10.58
C ILE A 26 -6.30 -0.13 9.27
N GLU A 27 -7.24 0.82 9.31
CA GLU A 27 -7.90 1.35 8.12
C GLU A 27 -6.93 2.09 7.20
N VAL A 28 -5.93 2.78 7.76
CA VAL A 28 -4.84 3.37 6.95
C VAL A 28 -4.04 2.27 6.25
N LEU A 29 -3.61 1.24 6.99
CA LEU A 29 -2.83 0.13 6.44
C LEU A 29 -3.61 -0.65 5.37
N ASP A 30 -4.92 -0.80 5.55
CA ASP A 30 -5.80 -1.43 4.59
C ASP A 30 -5.93 -0.59 3.30
N ALA A 31 -6.20 0.71 3.42
CA ALA A 31 -6.34 1.60 2.28
C ALA A 31 -5.03 1.75 1.47
N VAL A 32 -3.87 1.85 2.14
CA VAL A 32 -2.58 1.90 1.43
C VAL A 32 -2.22 0.55 0.80
N THR A 33 -2.71 -0.57 1.34
CA THR A 33 -2.55 -1.89 0.70
C THR A 33 -3.34 -1.96 -0.59
N GLU A 34 -4.59 -1.49 -0.60
CA GLU A 34 -5.39 -1.42 -1.84
C GLU A 34 -4.76 -0.48 -2.86
N LEU A 35 -4.21 0.64 -2.41
CA LEU A 35 -3.52 1.59 -3.28
C LEU A 35 -2.24 0.99 -3.88
N ALA A 36 -1.48 0.21 -3.09
CA ALA A 36 -0.30 -0.50 -3.58
C ALA A 36 -0.66 -1.52 -4.67
N CYS A 37 -1.77 -2.26 -4.50
CA CYS A 37 -2.28 -3.14 -5.55
C CYS A 37 -2.61 -2.36 -6.82
N LEU A 38 -3.28 -1.21 -6.69
CA LEU A 38 -3.61 -0.36 -7.83
C LEU A 38 -2.34 0.16 -8.54
N TYR A 39 -1.31 0.57 -7.80
CA TYR A 39 -0.02 0.96 -8.37
C TYR A 39 0.62 -0.17 -9.17
N ILE A 40 0.61 -1.40 -8.65
CA ILE A 40 1.11 -2.58 -9.37
C ILE A 40 0.34 -2.81 -10.66
N GLU A 41 -1.00 -2.73 -10.63
CA GLU A 41 -1.85 -2.87 -11.81
C GLU A 41 -1.57 -1.79 -12.87
N GLN A 42 -1.15 -0.59 -12.46
CA GLN A 42 -0.75 0.50 -13.34
C GLN A 42 0.72 0.41 -13.82
N GLY A 43 1.48 -0.58 -13.35
CA GLY A 43 2.91 -0.75 -13.66
C GLY A 43 3.88 0.06 -12.78
N LEU A 44 3.37 0.77 -11.77
CA LEU A 44 4.12 1.47 -10.73
C LEU A 44 4.60 0.46 -9.67
N THR A 45 5.43 -0.46 -10.13
CA THR A 45 5.83 -1.65 -9.36
C THR A 45 6.79 -1.34 -8.20
N GLN A 46 7.60 -0.29 -8.29
CA GLN A 46 8.45 0.14 -7.18
C GLN A 46 7.60 0.73 -6.05
N GLU A 47 6.69 1.65 -6.39
CA GLU A 47 5.78 2.31 -5.45
C GLU A 47 4.90 1.28 -4.73
N GLY A 48 4.35 0.32 -5.48
CA GLY A 48 3.59 -0.79 -4.90
C GLY A 48 4.44 -1.67 -3.98
N ALA A 49 5.67 -2.03 -4.40
CA ALA A 49 6.59 -2.82 -3.57
C ALA A 49 6.95 -2.11 -2.26
N ASP A 50 7.26 -0.81 -2.31
CA ASP A 50 7.64 0.01 -1.16
C ASP A 50 6.55 0.00 -0.08
N VAL A 51 5.30 0.22 -0.51
CA VAL A 51 4.14 0.25 0.39
C VAL A 51 3.85 -1.14 0.96
N LEU A 52 3.82 -2.19 0.13
CA LEU A 52 3.57 -3.56 0.60
C LEU A 52 4.66 -4.05 1.56
N ALA A 53 5.94 -3.77 1.28
CA ALA A 53 7.05 -4.11 2.18
C ALA A 53 6.89 -3.44 3.55
N PHE A 54 6.43 -2.19 3.58
CA PHE A 54 6.14 -1.50 4.84
C PHE A 54 4.97 -2.14 5.59
N VAL A 55 3.87 -2.45 4.90
CA VAL A 55 2.69 -3.09 5.51
C VAL A 55 3.07 -4.43 6.12
N LEU A 56 3.77 -5.29 5.38
CA LEU A 56 4.15 -6.63 5.84
C LEU A 56 5.12 -6.64 7.04
N ARG A 57 5.79 -5.52 7.32
CA ARG A 57 6.61 -5.36 8.53
C ARG A 57 5.77 -5.10 9.80
N GLN A 58 4.53 -4.64 9.66
CA GLN A 58 3.71 -4.27 10.80
C GLN A 58 3.30 -5.50 11.62
N GLN A 59 3.35 -5.37 12.94
CA GLN A 59 2.89 -6.43 13.84
C GLN A 59 1.41 -6.25 14.16
N GLY A 60 0.68 -7.37 14.33
CA GLY A 60 -0.72 -7.34 14.73
C GLY A 60 -1.69 -6.95 13.59
N LEU A 61 -1.29 -7.15 12.34
CA LEU A 61 -2.21 -7.00 11.21
C LEU A 61 -3.36 -8.02 11.32
N PRO A 62 -4.60 -7.62 10.98
CA PRO A 62 -5.67 -8.56 10.75
C PRO A 62 -5.29 -9.60 9.69
N ASP A 63 -5.68 -10.86 9.91
CA ASP A 63 -5.32 -11.99 9.04
C ASP A 63 -5.66 -11.75 7.56
N ASP A 64 -6.81 -11.14 7.29
CA ASP A 64 -7.27 -10.89 5.92
C ASP A 64 -6.44 -9.81 5.22
N LEU A 65 -6.03 -8.77 5.94
CA LEU A 65 -5.13 -7.73 5.43
C LEU A 65 -3.74 -8.31 5.17
N HIS A 66 -3.19 -9.07 6.13
CA HIS A 66 -1.89 -9.70 5.98
C HIS A 66 -1.87 -10.65 4.78
N LYS A 67 -2.89 -11.51 4.62
CA LYS A 67 -3.00 -12.42 3.47
C LYS A 67 -3.02 -11.68 2.14
N ARG A 68 -3.83 -10.62 2.03
CA ARG A 68 -3.89 -9.80 0.81
C ARG A 68 -2.55 -9.16 0.48
N ALA A 69 -1.89 -8.56 1.47
CA ALA A 69 -0.58 -7.93 1.27
C ALA A 69 0.48 -8.96 0.87
N VAL A 70 0.49 -10.15 1.49
CA VAL A 70 1.40 -11.24 1.12
C VAL A 70 1.15 -11.69 -0.31
N THR A 71 -0.10 -11.99 -0.67
CA THR A 71 -0.44 -12.43 -2.03
C THR A 71 -0.02 -11.41 -3.08
N ALA A 72 -0.33 -10.12 -2.88
CA ALA A 72 0.09 -9.07 -3.81
C ALA A 72 1.62 -8.96 -3.92
N TYR A 73 2.34 -9.13 -2.82
CA TYR A 73 3.80 -9.04 -2.80
C TYR A 73 4.46 -10.26 -3.47
N GLU A 74 3.95 -11.48 -3.23
CA GLU A 74 4.41 -12.71 -3.88
C GLU A 74 4.15 -12.70 -5.39
N ASP A 75 2.97 -12.23 -5.81
CA ASP A 75 2.63 -12.06 -7.23
C ASP A 75 3.56 -11.05 -7.90
N LEU A 76 3.87 -9.95 -7.19
CA LEU A 76 4.81 -8.95 -7.66
C LEU A 76 6.21 -9.54 -7.79
N GLU A 77 6.71 -10.27 -6.79
CA GLU A 77 8.02 -10.91 -6.78
C GLU A 77 8.25 -11.83 -7.98
N ALA A 78 7.21 -12.52 -8.44
CA ALA A 78 7.28 -13.37 -9.63
C ALA A 78 7.49 -12.59 -10.94
N SER A 79 7.25 -11.28 -10.95
CA SER A 79 7.17 -10.45 -12.16
C SER A 79 8.24 -9.34 -12.26
N ILE A 80 8.88 -8.97 -11.15
CA ILE A 80 9.83 -7.84 -11.10
C ILE A 80 11.27 -8.27 -10.81
N CYS A 81 12.21 -7.36 -11.03
CA CYS A 81 13.60 -7.58 -10.68
C CYS A 81 13.76 -7.71 -9.15
N PRO A 82 14.46 -8.73 -8.62
CA PRO A 82 14.69 -8.88 -7.18
C PRO A 82 15.33 -7.65 -6.51
N ARG A 83 16.05 -6.81 -7.29
CA ARG A 83 16.63 -5.57 -6.78
C ARG A 83 15.56 -4.58 -6.29
N VAL A 84 14.42 -4.51 -6.97
CA VAL A 84 13.29 -3.64 -6.60
C VAL A 84 12.74 -4.04 -5.23
N LEU A 85 12.59 -5.34 -4.97
CA LEU A 85 12.14 -5.85 -3.67
C LEU A 85 13.14 -5.57 -2.55
N LEU A 86 14.45 -5.65 -2.84
CA LEU A 86 15.49 -5.31 -1.86
C LEU A 86 15.47 -3.82 -1.52
N ASP A 87 15.26 -2.97 -2.52
CA ASP A 87 15.14 -1.52 -2.31
C ASP A 87 13.86 -1.18 -1.52
N ALA A 88 12.75 -1.85 -1.82
CA ALA A 88 11.51 -1.71 -1.06
C ALA A 88 11.65 -2.13 0.41
N GLN A 89 12.36 -3.22 0.69
CA GLN A 89 12.65 -3.64 2.06
C GLN A 89 13.55 -2.65 2.81
N ASP A 90 14.58 -2.11 2.14
CA ASP A 90 15.45 -1.09 2.72
C ASP A 90 14.67 0.20 3.03
N PHE A 91 13.83 0.64 2.10
CA PHE A 91 12.90 1.75 2.30
C PHE A 91 11.96 1.50 3.48
N ALA A 92 11.25 0.37 3.49
CA ALA A 92 10.31 -0.01 4.53
C ALA A 92 10.93 -0.10 5.93
N SER A 93 12.22 -0.47 6.02
CA SER A 93 12.96 -0.57 7.29
C SER A 93 13.21 0.80 7.93
N LYS A 94 13.22 1.88 7.13
CA LYS A 94 13.48 3.25 7.55
C LYS A 94 12.21 4.09 7.65
N ALA A 95 11.18 3.72 6.88
CA ALA A 95 9.92 4.43 6.83
C ALA A 95 9.10 4.26 8.11
N THR A 96 8.39 5.32 8.48
CA THR A 96 7.30 5.34 9.46
C THR A 96 5.95 5.36 8.75
N LEU A 97 4.86 5.14 9.49
CA LEU A 97 3.52 5.23 8.91
C LEU A 97 3.23 6.64 8.36
N TRP A 98 3.76 7.68 9.00
CA TRP A 98 3.68 9.04 8.51
C TRP A 98 4.33 9.18 7.13
N ASP A 99 5.55 8.64 6.97
CA ASP A 99 6.28 8.72 5.70
C ASP A 99 5.52 8.02 4.58
N ILE A 100 4.87 6.88 4.85
CA ILE A 100 4.02 6.17 3.88
C ILE A 100 2.79 6.99 3.51
N VAL A 101 2.11 7.58 4.48
CA VAL A 101 0.94 8.43 4.23
C VAL A 101 1.35 9.66 3.40
N GLU A 102 2.46 10.31 3.72
CA GLU A 102 2.96 11.42 2.91
C GLU A 102 3.37 10.95 1.50
N TYR A 103 4.05 9.81 1.39
CA TYR A 103 4.48 9.25 0.12
C TYR A 103 3.31 9.02 -0.84
N VAL A 104 2.25 8.37 -0.38
CA VAL A 104 1.08 8.07 -1.23
C VAL A 104 0.25 9.32 -1.52
N LEU A 105 0.16 10.28 -0.60
CA LEU A 105 -0.59 11.52 -0.81
C LEU A 105 0.18 12.54 -1.66
N ALA A 106 1.51 12.49 -1.66
CA ALA A 106 2.34 13.33 -2.52
C ALA A 106 2.31 12.88 -3.99
N GLY A 107 1.99 11.62 -4.24
CA GLY A 107 1.77 11.07 -5.59
C GLY A 107 0.53 11.63 -6.30
N GLU A 108 -0.35 12.38 -5.62
CA GLU A 108 -1.49 13.01 -6.27
C GLU A 108 -1.04 14.06 -7.31
N PRO A 109 -1.39 13.90 -8.61
CA PRO A 109 -1.33 15.01 -9.54
C PRO A 109 -2.35 16.06 -9.06
N GLY A 110 -1.86 17.10 -8.39
CA GLY A 110 -2.69 18.02 -7.62
C GLY A 110 -3.81 18.72 -8.41
N GLY A 111 -4.94 18.92 -7.72
CA GLY A 111 -5.96 19.94 -8.03
C GLY A 111 -7.34 19.41 -8.37
#